data_AF-A0A2V9QRY7-F1
#
_entry.id   AF-A0A2V9QRY7-F1
#
_cell.length_a   1.000
_cell.length_b   1.000
_cell.length_c   1.000
_cell.angle_alpha   90.00
_cell.angle_beta   90.00
_cell.angle_gamma   90.00
#
_symmetry.space_group_name_H-M   'P 1'
#
loop_
_entity.id
_entity.type
_entity.pdbx_description
1 polymer ?
#
loop_
_entity_poly.entity_id
_entity_poly.type
_entity_poly.pdbx_seq_one_letter_code
_entity_poly.pdbx_strand_id
1 'polypeptide(L)' 'MRFYEGNHAYEVERVLDPATQVYSGWRYKIYRIRPTQELLRSGETATQPEAEKAGRKALAQVVRAERNEKSKGSNRAA' A
#
# COMPACT_ATOMS: atom_id res chain seq x y z
N MET A 1 -7.71 -5.80 -7.52
CA MET A 1 -6.63 -6.82 -7.69
C MET A 1 -5.67 -6.70 -6.52
N ARG A 2 -5.28 -7.82 -5.90
CA ARG A 2 -4.42 -7.83 -4.71
C ARG A 2 -3.19 -8.71 -4.94
N PHE A 3 -2.02 -8.19 -4.59
CA PHE A 3 -0.71 -8.82 -4.69
C PHE A 3 -0.07 -8.91 -3.31
N TYR A 4 0.80 -9.90 -3.12
CA TYR A 4 1.45 -10.19 -1.86
C TYR A 4 2.97 -10.16 -2.03
N GLU A 5 3.67 -9.43 -1.16
CA GLU A 5 5.13 -9.34 -1.14
C GLU A 5 5.62 -9.48 0.30
N GLY A 6 6.05 -10.69 0.67
CA GLY A 6 6.49 -11.01 2.04
C GLY A 6 5.39 -10.77 3.07
N ASN A 7 5.61 -9.79 3.96
CA ASN A 7 4.64 -9.40 4.99
C ASN A 7 3.73 -8.25 4.55
N HIS A 8 3.77 -7.85 3.28
CA HIS A 8 3.00 -6.75 2.75
C HIS A 8 2.00 -7.23 1.71
N ALA A 9 0.85 -6.57 1.67
CA ALA A 9 -0.13 -6.73 0.60
C ALA A 9 -0.32 -5.39 -0.09
N TYR A 10 -0.52 -5.46 -1.39
CA TYR A 10 -0.78 -4.33 -2.24
C TYR A 10 -2.08 -4.58 -3.00
N GLU A 11 -2.99 -3.62 -2.98
CA GLU A 11 -4.30 -3.74 -3.58
C GLU A 11 -4.64 -2.51 -4.43
N VAL A 12 -5.27 -2.75 -5.58
CA VAL A 12 -5.84 -1.72 -6.46
C VAL A 12 -7.30 -2.01 -6.66
N GLU A 13 -8.15 -1.04 -6.32
CA GLU A 13 -9.59 -1.11 -6.47
C GLU A 13 -10.12 0.07 -7.30
N ARG A 14 -11.17 -0.19 -8.06
CA ARG A 14 -11.94 0.86 -8.72
C ARG A 14 -12.79 1.56 -7.66
N VAL A 15 -12.75 2.88 -7.65
CA VAL A 15 -13.62 3.70 -6.80
C VAL A 15 -14.87 4.05 -7.59
N LEU A 16 -16.01 3.76 -6.97
CA LEU A 16 -17.31 4.25 -7.41
C LEU A 16 -17.75 5.34 -6.46
N ASP A 17 -18.31 6.41 -7.00
CA ASP A 17 -19.02 7.39 -6.22
C ASP A 17 -20.24 6.69 -5.57
N PRO A 18 -20.36 6.68 -4.24
CA PRO A 18 -21.44 5.97 -3.56
C PRO A 18 -22.82 6.54 -3.89
N ALA A 19 -22.92 7.84 -4.20
CA ALA A 19 -24.18 8.51 -4.50
C ALA A 19 -24.66 8.23 -5.93
N THR A 20 -23.74 8.19 -6.89
CA THR A 20 -24.08 8.06 -8.32
C THR A 20 -23.80 6.66 -8.88
N GLN A 21 -23.06 5.82 -8.15
CA GLN A 21 -22.51 4.53 -8.62
C GLN A 21 -21.64 4.66 -9.89
N VAL A 22 -21.26 5.89 -10.25
CA VAL A 22 -20.40 6.17 -11.39
C VAL A 22 -18.95 6.02 -10.99
N TYR A 23 -18.13 5.64 -11.95
CA TYR A 23 -16.68 5.60 -11.78
C TYR A 23 -16.10 6.97 -11.44
N SER A 24 -15.44 7.04 -10.28
CA SER A 24 -14.77 8.24 -9.78
C SER A 24 -13.24 8.14 -9.81
N GLY A 25 -12.69 6.94 -9.99
CA GLY A 25 -11.25 6.74 -10.17
C GLY A 25 -10.76 5.38 -9.69
N TRP A 26 -9.49 5.33 -9.31
CA TRP A 26 -8.82 4.16 -8.77
C TRP A 26 -8.12 4.48 -7.47
N ARG A 27 -8.19 3.54 -6.52
CA ARG A 27 -7.51 3.62 -5.23
C ARG A 27 -6.50 2.51 -5.13
N TYR A 28 -5.30 2.84 -4.66
CA TYR A 28 -4.33 1.86 -4.22
C TYR A 28 -4.27 1.82 -2.69
N LYS A 29 -4.03 0.64 -2.13
CA LYS A 29 -3.88 0.38 -0.70
C LYS A 29 -2.68 -0.52 -0.46
N ILE A 30 -1.93 -0.23 0.59
CA ILE A 30 -0.79 -1.02 1.03
C ILE A 30 -1.03 -1.42 2.47
N TYR A 31 -0.94 -2.72 2.71
CA TYR A 31 -1.17 -3.33 4.00
C TYR A 31 0.11 -3.99 4.50
N ARG A 32 0.34 -3.92 5.81
CA ARG A 32 1.10 -4.94 6.53
C ARG A 32 0.14 -6.08 6.84
N ILE A 33 0.56 -7.32 6.62
CA ILE A 33 -0.27 -8.52 6.82
C ILE A 33 0.01 -9.15 8.19
N ARG A 34 1.26 -9.08 8.65
CA ARG A 34 1.72 -9.69 9.89
C ARG A 34 2.42 -8.66 10.79
N PRO A 35 2.20 -8.69 12.11
CA PRO A 35 1.38 -9.66 12.86
C PRO A 35 -0.14 -9.41 12.76
N THR A 36 -0.55 -8.21 12.37
CA THR A 36 -1.95 -7.82 12.14
C THR A 36 -2.10 -7.20 10.76
N GLN A 37 -3.32 -7.28 10.22
CA GLN A 37 -3.64 -6.58 8.97
C GLN A 37 -3.80 -5.08 9.26
N GLU A 38 -2.78 -4.30 8.90
CA GLU A 38 -2.72 -2.86 9.14
C GLU A 38 -2.60 -2.12 7.81
N LEU A 39 -3.44 -1.11 7.58
CA LEU A 39 -3.32 -0.24 6.42
C LEU A 39 -2.17 0.75 6.64
N LEU A 40 -1.09 0.59 5.90
CA LEU A 40 0.09 1.45 6.00
C LEU A 40 -0.04 2.71 5.17
N ARG A 41 -0.64 2.59 3.97
CA ARG A 41 -0.82 3.71 3.06
C ARG A 41 -1.96 3.46 2.09
N SER A 42 -2.64 4.53 1.68
CA SER A 42 -3.55 4.50 0.54
C SER A 42 -3.47 5.80 -0.24
N GLY A 43 -3.99 5.79 -1.46
CA GLY A 43 -4.13 6.99 -2.28
C GLY A 43 -5.05 6.75 -3.47
N GLU A 44 -5.56 7.83 -4.03
CA GLU A 44 -6.48 7.82 -5.16
C GLU A 44 -5.85 8.48 -6.38
N THR A 45 -6.25 8.00 -7.56
CA THR A 45 -5.74 8.43 -8.86
C THR A 45 -6.84 8.33 -9.90
N ALA A 46 -6.70 9.07 -11.00
CA ALA A 46 -7.72 9.12 -12.04
C ALA A 46 -7.79 7.83 -12.88
N THR A 47 -6.68 7.09 -12.99
CA THR A 47 -6.57 5.93 -13.90
C THR A 47 -5.94 4.71 -13.25
N GLN A 48 -6.26 3.51 -13.76
CA GLN A 48 -5.70 2.25 -13.25
C GLN A 48 -4.17 2.21 -13.33
N PRO A 49 -3.54 2.58 -14.45
CA PRO A 49 -2.08 2.50 -14.57
C PRO A 49 -1.37 3.46 -13.60
N GLU A 50 -1.98 4.60 -13.29
CA GLU A 50 -1.46 5.54 -12.30
C GLU A 50 -1.57 5.00 -10.88
N ALA A 51 -2.73 4.44 -10.49
CA ALA A 51 -2.88 3.74 -9.22
C ALA A 51 -1.84 2.64 -9.10
N GLU A 52 -1.61 1.91 -10.18
CA GLU A 52 -0.66 0.81 -10.22
C GLU A 52 0.79 1.26 -10.01
N LYS A 53 1.18 2.32 -10.73
CA LYS A 53 2.51 2.91 -10.64
C LYS A 53 2.73 3.54 -9.26
N ALA A 54 1.75 4.28 -8.75
CA ALA A 54 1.80 4.92 -7.43
C ALA A 54 1.86 3.88 -6.31
N GLY A 55 1.04 2.83 -6.40
CA GLY A 55 1.01 1.72 -5.47
C GLY A 55 2.33 0.96 -5.37
N ARG A 56 2.91 0.57 -6.52
CA ARG A 56 4.25 -0.08 -6.54
C ARG A 56 5.35 0.81 -5.96
N LYS A 57 5.34 2.11 -6.30
CA LYS A 57 6.31 3.07 -5.75
C LYS A 57 6.17 3.20 -4.23
N ALA A 58 4.93 3.30 -3.74
CA ALA A 58 4.65 3.40 -2.32
C ALA A 58 4.99 2.11 -1.56
N LEU A 59 4.75 0.93 -2.15
CA LEU A 59 5.14 -0.35 -1.56
C LEU A 59 6.65 -0.43 -1.37
N ALA A 60 7.43 -0.08 -2.40
CA ALA A 60 8.89 -0.04 -2.31
C ALA A 60 9.39 0.92 -1.22
N GLN A 61 8.74 2.07 -1.03
CA GLN A 61 9.07 3.01 0.05
C GLN A 61 8.78 2.42 1.43
N VAL A 62 7.62 1.78 1.60
CA VAL A 62 7.23 1.12 2.86
C VAL A 62 8.21 0.01 3.22
N VAL A 63 8.51 -0.89 2.28
CA VAL A 63 9.44 -2.01 2.50
C VAL A 63 10.84 -1.49 2.89
N ARG A 64 11.32 -0.41 2.24
CA ARG A 64 12.59 0.22 2.59
C ARG A 64 12.56 0.87 3.98
N ALA A 65 11.49 1.57 4.32
CA ALA A 65 11.33 2.21 5.63
C ALA A 65 11.36 1.17 6.76
N GLU A 66 10.61 0.08 6.62
CA GLU A 66 10.59 -0.99 7.62
C GLU A 66 11.94 -1.70 7.77
N ARG A 67 12.65 -1.92 6.66
CA ARG A 67 14.00 -2.50 6.71
C ARG A 67 14.96 -1.60 7.48
N ASN A 68 14.87 -0.29 7.31
CA ASN A 68 15.68 0.69 8.03
C ASN A 68 15.30 0.81 9.51
N GLU A 69 14.01 0.67 9.86
CA GLU A 69 13.58 0.64 11.25
C GLU A 69 14.11 -0.61 11.98
N LYS A 70 14.05 -1.78 11.33
CA LYS A 70 14.60 -3.02 11.89
C LYS A 70 16.11 -2.94 12.10
N SER A 71 16.86 -2.30 11.20
CA SER A 71 18.31 -2.14 11.37
C SER A 71 18.66 -1.16 12.50
N LYS A 72 17.87 -0.11 12.71
CA LYS A 72 18.05 0.84 13.84
C LYS A 72 17.64 0.25 15.19
N GLY A 73 16.63 -0.61 15.23
CA GLY A 73 16.21 -1.33 16.44
C GLY A 73 17.26 -2.33 16.94
N SER A 74 18.05 -2.92 16.04
CA SER A 74 19.10 -3.88 16.40
C SER A 74 20.32 -3.24 17.09
N ASN A 75 20.53 -1.92 16.95
CA ASN A 75 21.71 -1.22 17.47
C ASN A 75 21.50 -0.57 18.85
N ARG A 76 20.33 -0.78 19.47
CA ARG A 76 19.98 -0.22 20.79
C ARG A 76 20.02 -1.25 21.93
N ALA A 77 20.46 -2.47 21.65
CA ALA A 77 20.48 -3.59 22.60
C ALA A 77 21.89 -4.18 22.84
N ALA A 78 22.95 -3.37 22.68
CA ALA A 78 24.32 -3.75 23.02
C ALA A 78 24.87 -2.83 24.11
#